data_AF-A0A414FWE3-F1
#
_entry.id   AF-A0A414FWE3-F1
#
_cell.length_a   1.000
_cell.length_b   1.000
_cell.length_c   1.000
_cell.angle_alpha   90.00
_cell.angle_beta   90.00
_cell.angle_gamma   90.00
#
_symmetry.space_group_name_H-M   'P 1'
#
loop_
_entity.id
_entity.type
_entity.pdbx_description
1 polymer ?
#
loop_
_entity_poly.entity_id
_entity_poly.type
_entity_poly.pdbx_seq_one_letter_code
_entity_poly.pdbx_strand_id
1 'polypeptide(L)'
;MGHGEANGGWRVSQVESLLNMSRRDITRSCYADLKRGGAGILQPADGTWGRRNYSIEDIAWLYLVKLQHDQGYSLPEIAKRMDTSAGVGALCEHLDAAADRAGEAYEEAFERRERARVLRCALEVRPCEVHDALECYLRNRIGDETLEIWRSVLRQLMPPFLADGYTPQFDAEEADRIRRILDEPGMDLAIELWAGPGAFERLREAAIAW
;
A
#
# COMPACT_ATOMS: atom_id res chain seq x y z
N MET A 1 37.39 -38.82 8.16
CA MET A 1 37.63 -37.37 8.27
C MET A 1 36.28 -36.69 8.09
N GLY A 2 35.78 -36.05 9.14
CA GLY A 2 34.41 -35.52 9.19
C GLY A 2 34.25 -34.26 8.35
N HIS A 3 33.33 -34.29 7.40
CA HIS A 3 32.77 -33.08 6.82
C HIS A 3 31.86 -32.45 7.86
N GLY A 4 32.30 -31.36 8.49
CA GLY A 4 31.43 -30.52 9.30
C GLY A 4 30.46 -29.81 8.37
N GLU A 5 29.19 -30.25 8.35
CA GLU A 5 28.09 -29.47 7.79
C GLU A 5 28.04 -28.11 8.50
N ALA A 6 28.29 -27.05 7.75
CA ALA A 6 28.07 -25.70 8.24
C ALA A 6 26.57 -25.53 8.48
N ASN A 7 26.15 -25.53 9.75
CA ASN A 7 24.79 -25.26 10.21
C ASN A 7 24.14 -24.09 9.44
N GLY A 8 23.23 -24.41 8.50
CA GLY A 8 22.67 -23.51 7.50
C GLY A 8 21.47 -22.67 7.97
N GLY A 9 21.61 -21.90 9.05
CA GLY A 9 20.59 -20.95 9.48
C GLY A 9 21.16 -19.59 9.88
N TRP A 10 20.28 -18.61 10.09
CA TRP A 10 20.67 -17.24 10.44
C TRP A 10 20.92 -17.09 11.93
N ARG A 11 21.87 -16.24 12.32
CA ARG A 11 22.08 -15.86 13.73
C ARG A 11 21.14 -14.72 14.14
N VAL A 12 20.88 -14.57 15.44
CA VAL A 12 20.04 -13.48 16.01
C VAL A 12 20.41 -12.10 15.45
N SER A 13 21.71 -11.79 15.34
CA SER A 13 22.18 -10.49 14.83
C SER A 13 21.86 -10.27 13.35
N GLN A 14 21.82 -11.34 12.55
CA GLN A 14 21.43 -11.26 11.14
C GLN A 14 19.91 -11.08 11.03
N VAL A 15 19.14 -11.81 11.85
CA VAL A 15 17.67 -11.67 11.90
C VAL A 15 17.26 -10.27 12.36
N GLU A 16 17.93 -9.73 13.39
CA GLU A 16 17.76 -8.34 13.84
C GLU A 16 17.96 -7.35 12.69
N SER A 17 19.02 -7.51 11.91
CA SER A 17 19.29 -6.66 10.75
C SER A 17 18.27 -6.82 9.62
N LEU A 18 17.77 -8.03 9.39
CA LEU A 18 16.81 -8.32 8.30
C LEU A 18 15.42 -7.78 8.61
N LEU A 19 14.96 -8.00 9.85
CA LEU A 19 13.60 -7.65 10.26
C LEU A 19 13.51 -6.27 10.90
N ASN A 20 14.63 -5.61 11.18
CA ASN A 20 14.67 -4.38 11.98
C ASN A 20 13.86 -4.53 13.29
N MET A 21 14.13 -5.63 14.00
CA MET A 21 13.47 -6.02 15.24
C MET A 21 14.52 -6.18 16.34
N SER A 22 14.23 -5.70 17.55
CA SER A 22 15.22 -5.72 18.63
C SER A 22 15.62 -7.17 18.99
N ARG A 23 16.90 -7.40 19.33
CA ARG A 23 17.33 -8.71 19.85
C ARG A 23 16.46 -9.18 21.01
N ARG A 24 16.03 -8.26 21.87
CA ARG A 24 15.19 -8.57 23.03
C ARG A 24 13.87 -9.19 22.59
N ASP A 25 13.19 -8.61 21.62
CA ASP A 25 11.89 -9.11 21.17
C ASP A 25 12.06 -10.43 20.41
N ILE A 26 13.05 -10.54 19.53
CA ILE A 26 13.40 -11.80 18.85
C ILE A 26 13.62 -12.91 19.89
N THR A 27 14.41 -12.63 20.92
CA THR A 27 14.74 -13.65 21.93
C THR A 27 13.51 -13.99 22.79
N ARG A 28 12.69 -13.00 23.18
CA ARG A 28 11.45 -13.21 23.95
C ARG A 28 10.39 -13.97 23.17
N SER A 29 10.26 -13.75 21.87
CA SER A 29 9.40 -14.55 20.98
C SER A 29 9.79 -16.03 21.01
N CYS A 30 11.06 -16.33 21.22
CA CYS A 30 11.59 -17.70 21.22
C CYS A 30 11.78 -18.32 22.63
N TYR A 31 11.42 -17.63 23.73
CA TYR A 31 11.53 -18.19 25.09
C TYR A 31 10.18 -18.70 25.56
N ALA A 32 10.09 -19.97 25.98
CA ALA A 32 8.85 -20.53 26.53
C ALA A 32 8.57 -20.11 27.99
N ASP A 33 9.54 -19.54 28.70
CA ASP A 33 9.36 -19.13 30.10
C ASP A 33 8.55 -17.82 30.22
N LEU A 34 7.23 -18.00 30.33
CA LEU A 34 6.24 -16.93 30.53
C LEU A 34 6.52 -16.10 31.80
N LYS A 35 7.12 -16.68 32.85
CA LYS A 35 7.42 -15.96 34.10
C LYS A 35 8.59 -14.99 33.96
N ARG A 36 9.49 -15.22 33.00
CA ARG A 36 10.58 -14.30 32.62
C ARG A 36 10.24 -13.45 31.39
N GLY A 37 8.98 -13.45 30.98
CA GLY A 37 8.46 -12.64 29.88
C GLY A 37 8.71 -13.22 28.50
N GLY A 38 9.07 -14.51 28.39
CA GLY A 38 9.10 -15.24 27.13
C GLY A 38 7.69 -15.56 26.64
N ALA A 39 7.45 -15.44 25.34
CA ALA A 39 6.13 -15.68 24.74
C ALA A 39 5.98 -17.07 24.12
N GLY A 40 7.10 -17.80 23.95
CA GLY A 40 7.10 -19.20 23.51
C GLY A 40 6.54 -19.42 22.10
N ILE A 41 6.52 -18.37 21.28
CA ILE A 41 5.90 -18.36 19.94
C ILE A 41 6.67 -19.28 18.99
N LEU A 42 8.01 -19.28 19.07
CA LEU A 42 8.87 -20.05 18.18
C LEU A 42 9.88 -20.91 18.93
N GLN A 43 10.23 -22.05 18.35
CA GLN A 43 11.26 -22.96 18.85
C GLN A 43 12.28 -23.25 17.73
N PRO A 44 13.20 -22.31 17.43
CA PRO A 44 14.23 -22.55 16.43
C PRO A 44 15.14 -23.72 16.83
N ALA A 45 15.63 -24.45 15.82
CA ALA A 45 16.43 -25.65 16.00
C ALA A 45 17.74 -25.39 16.78
N ASP A 46 18.16 -26.42 17.52
CA ASP A 46 19.10 -26.38 18.63
C ASP A 46 20.27 -25.40 18.51
N GLY A 47 20.35 -24.54 19.52
CA GLY A 47 21.59 -23.97 19.99
C GLY A 47 21.41 -23.60 21.44
N THR A 48 22.21 -24.23 22.32
CA THR A 48 22.46 -23.75 23.68
C THR A 48 22.65 -22.23 23.67
N TRP A 49 22.21 -21.57 24.75
CA TRP A 49 22.18 -20.11 24.92
C TRP A 49 23.26 -19.38 24.08
N GLY A 50 22.83 -18.67 23.03
CA GLY A 50 23.70 -17.87 22.16
C GLY A 50 24.04 -18.46 20.77
N ARG A 51 23.62 -19.69 20.43
CA ARG A 51 23.89 -20.33 19.13
C ARG A 51 22.66 -20.73 18.30
N ARG A 52 21.51 -20.11 18.56
CA ARG A 52 20.28 -20.39 17.81
C ARG A 52 20.47 -20.04 16.33
N ASN A 53 20.15 -20.99 15.46
CA ASN A 53 20.10 -20.80 14.02
C ASN A 53 18.62 -20.76 13.61
N TYR A 54 18.19 -19.61 13.11
CA TYR A 54 16.83 -19.40 12.62
C TYR A 54 16.74 -19.97 11.21
N SER A 55 15.68 -20.72 10.93
CA SER A 55 15.31 -21.15 9.59
C SER A 55 14.56 -20.04 8.83
N ILE A 56 14.25 -20.27 7.55
CA ILE A 56 13.40 -19.37 6.76
C ILE A 56 12.00 -19.28 7.41
N GLU A 57 11.45 -20.40 7.87
CA GLU A 57 10.16 -20.46 8.55
C GLU A 57 10.17 -19.64 9.85
N ASP A 58 11.25 -19.73 10.63
CA ASP A 58 11.39 -18.92 11.84
C ASP A 58 11.42 -17.42 11.52
N ILE A 59 12.13 -17.02 10.45
CA ILE A 59 12.19 -15.62 10.02
C ILE A 59 10.81 -15.12 9.57
N ALA A 60 10.07 -15.92 8.82
CA ALA A 60 8.73 -15.59 8.36
C ALA A 60 7.76 -15.41 9.54
N TRP A 61 7.80 -16.31 10.52
CA TRP A 61 7.00 -16.15 11.73
C TRP A 61 7.42 -14.94 12.56
N LEU A 62 8.73 -14.67 12.70
CA LEU A 62 9.21 -13.47 13.39
C LEU A 62 8.78 -12.18 12.68
N TYR A 63 8.70 -12.19 11.35
CA TYR A 63 8.15 -11.06 10.60
C TYR A 63 6.67 -10.84 10.94
N LEU A 64 5.86 -11.90 11.00
CA LEU A 64 4.46 -11.80 11.42
C LEU A 64 4.30 -11.33 12.88
N VAL A 65 5.20 -11.74 13.79
CA VAL A 65 5.27 -11.19 15.15
C VAL A 65 5.56 -9.69 15.12
N LYS A 66 6.56 -9.28 14.33
CA LYS A 66 6.93 -7.87 14.20
C LYS A 66 5.74 -7.03 13.72
N LEU A 67 5.03 -7.46 12.68
CA LEU A 67 3.90 -6.71 12.15
C LEU A 67 2.81 -6.50 13.19
N GLN A 68 2.47 -7.52 13.97
CA GLN A 68 1.50 -7.38 15.07
C GLN A 68 2.03 -6.51 16.21
N HIS A 69 3.32 -6.60 16.52
CA HIS A 69 3.94 -5.74 17.51
C HIS A 69 3.91 -4.26 17.10
N ASP A 70 4.17 -3.96 15.83
CA ASP A 70 4.09 -2.60 15.27
C ASP A 70 2.65 -2.05 15.27
N GLN A 71 1.64 -2.94 15.29
CA GLN A 71 0.23 -2.60 15.54
C GLN A 71 -0.12 -2.38 17.02
N GLY A 72 0.86 -2.53 17.93
CA GLY A 72 0.72 -2.29 19.36
C GLY A 72 0.37 -3.51 20.20
N TYR A 73 0.34 -4.72 19.62
CA TYR A 73 0.08 -5.93 20.39
C TYR A 73 1.31 -6.37 21.20
N SER A 74 1.06 -6.84 22.41
CA SER A 74 2.10 -7.42 23.27
C SER A 74 2.45 -8.85 22.84
N LEU A 75 3.69 -9.28 23.08
CA LEU A 75 4.13 -10.65 22.74
C LEU A 75 3.22 -11.77 23.30
N PRO A 76 2.67 -11.68 24.54
CA PRO A 76 1.71 -12.67 25.03
C PRO A 76 0.37 -12.69 24.27
N GLU A 77 -0.11 -11.55 23.76
CA GLU A 77 -1.32 -11.50 22.94
C GLU A 77 -1.05 -12.07 21.55
N ILE A 78 0.11 -11.76 20.98
CA ILE A 78 0.57 -12.31 19.71
C ILE A 78 0.66 -13.84 19.79
N ALA A 79 1.25 -14.37 20.88
CA ALA A 79 1.34 -15.81 21.11
C ALA A 79 -0.02 -16.53 21.15
N LYS A 80 -1.10 -15.84 21.58
CA LYS A 80 -2.46 -16.40 21.56
C LYS A 80 -3.11 -16.36 20.18
N ARG A 81 -2.66 -15.45 19.31
CA ARG A 81 -3.19 -15.27 17.95
C ARG A 81 -2.46 -16.12 16.91
N MET A 82 -1.22 -16.47 17.20
CA MET A 82 -0.37 -17.23 16.27
C MET A 82 -0.43 -18.70 16.62
N ASP A 83 -0.84 -19.52 15.64
CA ASP A 83 -0.65 -20.96 15.69
C ASP A 83 0.58 -21.34 14.87
N THR A 84 1.75 -21.27 15.50
CA THR A 84 3.03 -21.63 14.86
C THR A 84 3.22 -23.14 14.70
N SER A 85 2.28 -23.95 15.20
CA SER A 85 2.21 -25.39 14.91
C SER A 85 1.54 -25.67 13.57
N ALA A 86 0.90 -24.67 12.97
CA ALA A 86 0.36 -24.76 11.63
C ALA A 86 1.50 -24.90 10.60
N GLY A 87 1.33 -25.80 9.64
CA GLY A 87 2.34 -26.07 8.62
C GLY A 87 2.59 -24.89 7.68
N VAL A 88 3.60 -25.03 6.82
CA VAL A 88 4.06 -24.00 5.87
C VAL A 88 2.93 -23.39 5.03
N GLY A 89 1.88 -24.16 4.69
CA GLY A 89 0.72 -23.64 3.95
C GLY A 89 0.00 -22.50 4.68
N ALA A 90 -0.30 -22.67 5.97
CA ALA A 90 -0.95 -21.62 6.77
C ALA A 90 -0.03 -20.42 6.97
N LEU A 91 1.28 -20.65 7.11
CA LEU A 91 2.27 -19.57 7.15
C LEU A 91 2.26 -18.74 5.86
N CYS A 92 2.21 -19.38 4.69
CA CYS A 92 2.07 -18.68 3.40
C CYS A 92 0.78 -17.85 3.35
N GLU A 93 -0.37 -18.42 3.74
CA GLU A 93 -1.64 -17.69 3.78
C GLU A 93 -1.57 -16.44 4.71
N HIS A 94 -0.90 -16.55 5.86
CA HIS A 94 -0.68 -15.40 6.73
C HIS A 94 0.23 -14.33 6.13
N LEU A 95 1.24 -14.73 5.35
CA LEU A 95 2.13 -13.82 4.65
C LEU A 95 1.42 -13.11 3.49
N ASP A 96 0.62 -13.84 2.71
CA ASP A 96 -0.20 -13.27 1.63
C ASP A 96 -1.16 -12.23 2.20
N ALA A 97 -1.90 -12.57 3.27
CA ALA A 97 -2.79 -11.63 3.94
C ALA A 97 -2.03 -10.42 4.53
N ALA A 98 -0.76 -10.58 4.92
CA ALA A 98 0.07 -9.46 5.37
C ALA A 98 0.53 -8.57 4.22
N ALA A 99 0.85 -9.16 3.07
CA ALA A 99 1.18 -8.44 1.84
C ALA A 99 -0.02 -7.64 1.32
N ASP A 100 -1.21 -8.25 1.29
CA ASP A 100 -2.46 -7.59 0.87
C ASP A 100 -2.76 -6.36 1.72
N ARG A 101 -2.72 -6.49 3.06
CA ARG A 101 -2.91 -5.36 3.98
C ARG A 101 -1.87 -4.25 3.78
N ALA A 102 -0.62 -4.62 3.47
CA ALA A 102 0.42 -3.64 3.17
C ALA A 102 0.17 -2.93 1.84
N GLY A 103 -0.38 -3.64 0.85
CA GLY A 103 -0.86 -3.08 -0.42
C GLY A 103 -1.96 -2.06 -0.21
N GLU A 104 -3.02 -2.42 0.51
CA GLU A 104 -4.13 -1.52 0.87
C GLU A 104 -3.62 -0.25 1.59
N ALA A 105 -2.74 -0.42 2.59
CA ALA A 105 -2.15 0.71 3.32
C ALA A 105 -1.27 1.60 2.43
N TYR A 106 -0.57 1.00 1.46
CA TYR A 106 0.21 1.74 0.48
C TYR A 106 -0.69 2.55 -0.45
N GLU A 107 -1.78 1.97 -0.95
CA GLU A 107 -2.77 2.64 -1.80
C GLU A 107 -3.39 3.83 -1.07
N GLU A 108 -3.82 3.65 0.19
CA GLU A 108 -4.36 4.74 1.01
C GLU A 108 -3.33 5.87 1.24
N ALA A 109 -2.07 5.50 1.53
CA ALA A 109 -1.00 6.48 1.71
C ALA A 109 -0.67 7.23 0.41
N PHE A 110 -0.69 6.54 -0.72
CA PHE A 110 -0.47 7.11 -2.04
C PHE A 110 -1.61 8.08 -2.42
N GLU A 111 -2.86 7.69 -2.20
CA GLU A 111 -4.03 8.56 -2.40
C GLU A 111 -3.97 9.83 -1.53
N ARG A 112 -3.64 9.68 -0.25
CA ARG A 112 -3.44 10.80 0.67
C ARG A 112 -2.34 11.75 0.19
N ARG A 113 -1.24 11.21 -0.33
CA ARG A 113 -0.13 11.98 -0.90
C ARG A 113 -0.55 12.74 -2.16
N GLU A 114 -1.28 12.11 -3.07
CA GLU A 114 -1.71 12.77 -4.30
C GLU A 114 -2.74 13.87 -4.03
N ARG A 115 -3.70 13.65 -3.13
CA ARG A 115 -4.62 14.73 -2.68
C ARG A 115 -3.87 15.92 -2.08
N ALA A 116 -2.86 15.67 -1.24
CA ALA A 116 -2.04 16.73 -0.69
C ALA A 116 -1.27 17.52 -1.76
N ARG A 117 -0.76 16.84 -2.81
CA ARG A 117 -0.07 17.47 -3.93
C ARG A 117 -0.98 18.37 -4.75
N VAL A 118 -2.19 17.90 -5.06
CA VAL A 118 -3.21 18.67 -5.77
C VAL A 118 -3.57 19.95 -5.01
N LEU A 119 -3.85 19.84 -3.71
CA LEU A 119 -4.15 20.99 -2.86
C LEU A 119 -2.98 21.96 -2.77
N ARG A 120 -1.75 21.45 -2.64
CA ARG A 120 -0.55 22.29 -2.62
C ARG A 120 -0.37 23.06 -3.93
N CYS A 121 -0.58 22.39 -5.07
CA CYS A 121 -0.54 23.01 -6.39
C CYS A 121 -1.54 24.17 -6.51
N ALA A 122 -2.78 23.98 -6.02
CA ALA A 122 -3.79 25.02 -6.00
C ALA A 122 -3.45 26.20 -5.06
N LEU A 123 -2.71 25.97 -3.98
CA LEU A 123 -2.37 27.00 -2.99
C LEU A 123 -1.03 27.72 -3.25
N GLU A 124 -0.15 27.16 -4.10
CA GLU A 124 1.17 27.75 -4.41
C GLU A 124 1.08 28.99 -5.31
N VAL A 125 -0.06 29.19 -5.98
CA VAL A 125 -0.28 30.28 -6.94
C VAL A 125 -1.32 31.28 -6.43
N ARG A 126 -1.43 32.42 -7.11
CA ARG A 126 -2.49 33.39 -6.78
C ARG A 126 -3.86 32.79 -7.15
N PRO A 127 -4.96 33.19 -6.48
CA PRO A 127 -6.29 32.66 -6.78
C PRO A 127 -6.71 32.74 -8.26
N CYS A 128 -6.25 33.75 -9.00
CA CYS A 128 -6.53 33.90 -10.43
C CYS A 128 -5.74 32.96 -11.35
N GLU A 129 -4.72 32.26 -10.83
CA GLU A 129 -3.81 31.39 -11.59
C GLU A 129 -4.03 29.90 -11.27
N VAL A 130 -4.97 29.59 -10.35
CA VAL A 130 -5.23 28.22 -9.88
C VAL A 130 -5.61 27.28 -11.01
N HIS A 131 -6.43 27.75 -11.95
CA HIS A 131 -6.85 26.96 -13.11
C HIS A 131 -5.64 26.54 -13.97
N ASP A 132 -4.77 27.47 -14.33
CA ASP A 132 -3.59 27.21 -15.16
C ASP A 132 -2.57 26.29 -14.44
N ALA A 133 -2.42 26.46 -13.12
CA ALA A 133 -1.56 25.59 -12.31
C ALA A 133 -2.07 24.14 -12.28
N LEU A 134 -3.37 23.95 -12.07
CA LEU A 134 -4.00 22.64 -12.07
C LEU A 134 -4.02 22.02 -13.47
N GLU A 135 -4.19 22.83 -14.51
CA GLU A 135 -4.06 22.38 -15.89
C GLU A 135 -2.64 21.85 -16.15
N CYS A 136 -1.60 22.56 -15.70
CA CYS A 136 -0.22 22.09 -15.80
C CYS A 136 0.01 20.80 -15.00
N TYR A 137 -0.54 20.70 -13.79
CA TYR A 137 -0.48 19.47 -12.98
C TYR A 137 -1.13 18.28 -13.71
N LEU A 138 -2.33 18.46 -14.25
CA LEU A 138 -3.04 17.42 -15.00
C LEU A 138 -2.26 17.04 -16.27
N ARG A 139 -1.80 18.03 -17.05
CA ARG A 139 -1.00 17.79 -18.27
C ARG A 139 0.22 16.91 -17.98
N ASN A 140 0.93 17.20 -16.90
CA ASN A 140 2.10 16.41 -16.50
C ASN A 140 1.74 15.00 -16.04
N ARG A 141 0.52 14.78 -15.56
CA ARG A 141 0.06 13.50 -15.02
C ARG A 141 -0.54 12.58 -16.07
N ILE A 142 -1.41 13.10 -16.94
CA ILE A 142 -2.22 12.31 -17.89
C ILE A 142 -1.81 12.52 -19.35
N GLY A 143 -0.97 13.52 -19.62
CA GLY A 143 -0.57 13.93 -20.96
C GLY A 143 -1.52 14.97 -21.57
N ASP A 144 -1.02 15.68 -22.57
CA ASP A 144 -1.72 16.79 -23.23
C ASP A 144 -2.98 16.30 -23.97
N GLU A 145 -2.85 15.22 -24.74
CA GLU A 145 -3.95 14.64 -25.52
C GLU A 145 -5.17 14.28 -24.65
N THR A 146 -4.95 13.61 -23.52
CA THR A 146 -6.05 13.22 -22.61
C THR A 146 -6.67 14.43 -21.93
N LEU A 147 -5.87 15.44 -21.59
CA LEU A 147 -6.38 16.68 -21.02
C LEU A 147 -7.23 17.46 -22.01
N GLU A 148 -6.85 17.52 -23.28
CA GLU A 148 -7.66 18.13 -24.34
C GLU A 148 -8.99 17.41 -24.52
N ILE A 149 -8.98 16.07 -24.49
CA ILE A 149 -10.21 15.27 -24.49
C ILE A 149 -11.10 15.68 -23.33
N TRP A 150 -10.59 15.66 -22.09
CA TRP A 150 -11.37 16.02 -20.91
C TRP A 150 -11.89 17.45 -20.98
N ARG A 151 -11.10 18.40 -21.46
CA ARG A 151 -11.54 19.79 -21.66
C ARG A 151 -12.69 19.87 -22.65
N SER A 152 -12.61 19.14 -23.76
CA SER A 152 -13.67 19.09 -24.78
C SER A 152 -14.95 18.49 -24.22
N VAL A 153 -14.84 17.38 -23.48
CA VAL A 153 -15.98 16.70 -22.84
C VAL A 153 -16.63 17.60 -21.79
N LEU A 154 -15.85 18.11 -20.84
CA LEU A 154 -16.36 18.97 -19.76
C LEU A 154 -16.98 20.26 -20.29
N ARG A 155 -16.44 20.84 -21.37
CA ARG A 155 -17.06 22.01 -22.01
C ARG A 155 -18.48 21.72 -22.46
N GLN A 156 -18.80 20.50 -22.89
CA GLN A 156 -20.13 20.10 -23.35
C GLN A 156 -21.04 19.60 -22.21
N LEU A 157 -20.45 19.07 -21.14
CA LEU A 157 -21.18 18.59 -19.97
C LEU A 157 -21.44 19.66 -18.91
N MET A 158 -20.89 20.87 -19.05
CA MET A 158 -21.02 21.98 -18.10
C MET A 158 -21.77 23.18 -18.71
N PRO A 159 -22.49 23.97 -17.88
CA PRO A 159 -23.12 25.21 -18.33
C PRO A 159 -22.10 26.18 -18.97
N PRO A 160 -22.48 26.96 -20.01
CA PRO A 160 -23.83 27.07 -20.61
C PRO A 160 -24.11 26.04 -21.72
N PHE A 161 -23.16 25.17 -22.06
CA PHE A 161 -23.23 24.34 -23.26
C PHE A 161 -23.78 22.93 -23.01
N LEU A 162 -24.60 22.76 -21.96
CA LEU A 162 -25.24 21.48 -21.60
C LEU A 162 -25.93 20.88 -22.82
N ALA A 163 -25.22 19.99 -23.51
CA ALA A 163 -25.74 19.28 -24.65
C ALA A 163 -26.43 18.04 -24.12
N ASP A 164 -27.77 18.08 -24.07
CA ASP A 164 -28.56 16.89 -23.74
C ASP A 164 -28.15 15.74 -24.66
N GLY A 165 -27.66 14.65 -24.06
CA GLY A 165 -27.29 13.43 -24.80
C GLY A 165 -25.93 13.46 -25.51
N TYR A 166 -25.01 14.39 -25.19
CA TYR A 166 -23.65 14.30 -25.70
C TYR A 166 -22.85 13.19 -25.00
N THR A 167 -22.60 12.11 -25.74
CA THR A 167 -21.61 11.09 -25.38
C THR A 167 -20.52 11.08 -26.44
N PRO A 168 -19.29 11.46 -26.10
CA PRO A 168 -18.13 11.20 -26.95
C PRO A 168 -18.10 9.74 -27.39
N GLN A 169 -17.65 9.48 -28.62
CA GLN A 169 -17.42 8.11 -29.09
C GLN A 169 -15.92 7.85 -29.03
N PHE A 170 -15.52 6.94 -28.15
CA PHE A 170 -14.17 6.40 -28.07
C PHE A 170 -14.21 4.93 -28.50
N ASP A 171 -13.08 4.40 -28.96
CA ASP A 171 -12.95 2.96 -29.06
C ASP A 171 -12.81 2.32 -27.67
N ALA A 172 -12.90 0.98 -27.62
CA ALA A 172 -12.88 0.26 -26.35
C ALA A 172 -11.54 0.40 -25.59
N GLU A 173 -10.43 0.57 -26.31
CA GLU A 173 -9.10 0.70 -25.70
C GLU A 173 -8.92 2.09 -25.08
N GLU A 174 -9.36 3.13 -25.78
CA GLU A 174 -9.33 4.50 -25.31
C GLU A 174 -10.31 4.73 -24.15
N ALA A 175 -11.52 4.16 -24.22
CA ALA A 175 -12.48 4.21 -23.12
C ALA A 175 -11.93 3.54 -21.84
N ASP A 176 -11.31 2.37 -21.98
CA ASP A 176 -10.66 1.67 -20.86
C ASP A 176 -9.48 2.49 -20.29
N ARG A 177 -8.67 3.09 -21.17
CA ARG A 177 -7.57 3.98 -20.76
C ARG A 177 -8.08 5.17 -19.96
N ILE A 178 -9.15 5.84 -20.41
CA ILE A 178 -9.71 7.00 -19.69
C ILE A 178 -10.29 6.58 -18.34
N ARG A 179 -10.99 5.45 -18.25
CA ARG A 179 -11.52 4.91 -16.98
C ARG A 179 -10.40 4.65 -15.98
N ARG A 180 -9.33 3.97 -16.41
CA ARG A 180 -8.14 3.75 -15.56
C ARG A 180 -7.53 5.05 -15.05
N ILE A 181 -7.49 6.09 -15.87
CA ILE A 181 -6.99 7.41 -15.46
C ILE A 181 -7.95 8.09 -14.48
N LEU A 182 -9.27 7.92 -14.60
CA LEU A 182 -10.24 8.46 -13.64
C LEU A 182 -10.15 7.78 -12.28
N ASP A 183 -9.81 6.49 -12.26
CA ASP A 183 -9.59 5.71 -11.04
C ASP A 183 -8.21 5.98 -10.40
N GLU A 184 -7.37 6.82 -11.02
CA GLU A 184 -6.07 7.19 -10.47
C GLU A 184 -6.21 7.98 -9.15
N PRO A 185 -5.41 7.66 -8.13
CA PRO A 185 -5.54 8.26 -6.80
C PRO A 185 -5.46 9.81 -6.78
N GLY A 186 -6.49 10.47 -6.23
CA GLY A 186 -6.58 11.93 -6.15
C GLY A 186 -6.97 12.64 -7.46
N MET A 187 -7.36 11.90 -8.50
CA MET A 187 -7.83 12.47 -9.77
C MET A 187 -9.18 13.17 -9.62
N ASP A 188 -10.06 12.60 -8.80
CA ASP A 188 -11.33 13.20 -8.34
C ASP A 188 -11.15 14.67 -7.93
N LEU A 189 -10.29 14.90 -6.94
CA LEU A 189 -10.03 16.23 -6.39
C LEU A 189 -9.34 17.14 -7.41
N ALA A 190 -8.43 16.60 -8.23
CA ALA A 190 -7.75 17.38 -9.26
C ALA A 190 -8.73 17.94 -10.30
N ILE A 191 -9.68 17.12 -10.75
CA ILE A 191 -10.70 17.52 -11.72
C ILE A 191 -11.68 18.52 -11.10
N GLU A 192 -12.14 18.26 -9.87
CA GLU A 192 -13.05 19.17 -9.14
C GLU A 192 -12.44 20.57 -8.94
N LEU A 193 -11.16 20.66 -8.60
CA LEU A 193 -10.50 21.96 -8.45
C LEU A 193 -10.20 22.64 -9.79
N TRP A 194 -9.94 21.86 -10.85
CA TRP A 194 -9.61 22.40 -12.17
C TRP A 194 -10.84 22.92 -12.92
N ALA A 195 -11.89 22.12 -12.99
CA ALA A 195 -13.10 22.38 -13.79
C ALA A 195 -14.31 22.80 -12.95
N GLY A 196 -14.20 22.75 -11.63
CA GLY A 196 -15.20 23.20 -10.69
C GLY A 196 -16.13 22.09 -10.17
N PRO A 197 -17.04 22.44 -9.25
CA PRO A 197 -17.88 21.48 -8.55
C PRO A 197 -18.73 20.59 -9.46
N GLY A 198 -18.63 19.27 -9.28
CA GLY A 198 -19.38 18.24 -10.00
C GLY A 198 -18.81 17.88 -11.37
N ALA A 199 -17.62 18.41 -11.72
CA ALA A 199 -16.95 18.06 -12.96
C ALA A 199 -16.51 16.59 -13.00
N PHE A 200 -16.05 16.04 -11.87
CA PHE A 200 -15.58 14.66 -11.81
C PHE A 200 -16.71 13.68 -12.06
N GLU A 201 -17.84 13.83 -11.35
CA GLU A 201 -18.98 12.93 -11.50
C GLU A 201 -19.54 12.95 -12.92
N ARG A 202 -19.65 14.12 -13.56
CA ARG A 202 -20.08 14.21 -14.96
C ARG A 202 -19.13 13.51 -15.92
N LEU A 203 -17.83 13.65 -15.71
CA LEU A 203 -16.82 12.98 -16.54
C LEU A 203 -16.87 11.45 -16.34
N ARG A 204 -17.08 11.01 -15.10
CA ARG A 204 -17.24 9.60 -14.74
C ARG A 204 -18.51 8.98 -15.32
N GLU A 205 -19.64 9.69 -15.25
CA GLU A 205 -20.90 9.27 -15.87
C GLU A 205 -20.76 9.14 -17.39
N ALA A 206 -20.10 10.11 -18.03
CA ALA A 206 -19.81 10.03 -19.47
C ALA A 206 -18.91 8.84 -19.78
N ALA A 207 -17.88 8.57 -18.96
CA ALA A 207 -17.00 7.43 -19.13
C ALA A 207 -17.68 6.07 -18.99
N ILE A 208 -18.78 5.96 -18.23
CA ILE A 208 -19.60 4.73 -18.17
C ILE A 208 -20.34 4.50 -19.50
N ALA A 209 -20.70 5.58 -20.20
CA ALA A 209 -21.43 5.51 -21.46
C ALA A 209 -20.56 5.25 -22.71
N TRP A 210 -19.23 5.32 -22.57
CA TRP A 210 -18.24 5.03 -23.63
C TRP A 210 -17.92 3.54 -23.74
#